data_AF-A0A1L9B9Z4-F1
#
_entry.id   AF-A0A1L9B9Z4-F1
#
_cell.length_a   1.000
_cell.length_b   1.000
_cell.length_c   1.000
_cell.angle_alpha   90.00
_cell.angle_beta   90.00
_cell.angle_gamma   90.00
#
_symmetry.space_group_name_H-M   'P 1'
#
loop_
_entity.id
_entity.type
_entity.pdbx_description
1 polymer ?
#
loop_
_entity_poly.entity_id
_entity_poly.type
_entity_poly.pdbx_seq_one_letter_code
_entity_poly.pdbx_strand_id
1 'polypeptide(L)' 'MFMSDWMEQEEQELRAARRELAAAERELRANTEAARTRYARALHEADLAERRAARQAREYGQPGIGWRLAAV' A
#
# COMPACT_ATOMS: atom_id res chain seq x y z
N MET A 1 -26.48 -32.89 -7.13
CA MET A 1 -26.17 -32.65 -5.72
C MET A 1 -24.68 -32.35 -5.59
N PHE A 2 -24.23 -31.23 -6.15
CA PHE A 2 -22.80 -30.82 -6.17
C PHE A 2 -22.69 -29.28 -6.12
N MET A 3 -23.64 -28.57 -6.77
CA MET A 3 -23.74 -27.11 -6.67
C MET A 3 -24.10 -26.60 -5.26
N SER A 4 -24.92 -27.33 -4.51
CA SER A 4 -25.32 -26.93 -3.15
C SER A 4 -24.15 -26.93 -2.17
N ASP A 5 -23.27 -27.91 -2.29
CA ASP A 5 -22.09 -28.09 -1.44
C ASP A 5 -21.04 -27.00 -1.71
N TRP A 6 -20.82 -26.68 -3.00
CA TRP A 6 -19.97 -25.58 -3.42
C TRP A 6 -20.45 -24.21 -2.92
N MET A 7 -21.77 -23.96 -2.99
CA MET A 7 -22.37 -22.72 -2.51
C MET A 7 -22.28 -22.60 -0.97
N GLU A 8 -22.47 -23.69 -0.23
CA GLU A 8 -22.28 -23.71 1.22
C GLU A 8 -20.83 -23.46 1.62
N GLN A 9 -19.88 -23.94 0.82
CA GLN A 9 -18.46 -23.75 1.05
C GLN A 9 -18.03 -22.30 0.82
N GLU A 10 -18.45 -21.67 -0.29
CA GLU A 10 -18.20 -20.24 -0.54
C GLU A 10 -18.85 -19.35 0.51
N GLU A 11 -20.06 -19.68 0.98
CA GLU A 11 -20.74 -18.89 2.00
C GLU A 11 -20.03 -18.98 3.36
N GLN A 12 -19.41 -20.12 3.67
CA GLN A 12 -18.57 -20.29 4.85
C GLN A 12 -17.26 -19.49 4.74
N GLU A 13 -16.61 -19.52 3.59
CA GLU A 13 -15.41 -18.72 3.32
C GLU A 13 -15.70 -17.22 3.41
N LEU A 14 -16.81 -16.76 2.83
CA LEU A 14 -17.26 -15.38 2.92
C LEU A 14 -17.53 -14.95 4.37
N ARG A 15 -18.14 -15.83 5.17
CA ARG A 15 -18.38 -15.59 6.60
C ARG A 15 -17.08 -15.58 7.42
N ALA A 16 -16.08 -16.38 7.05
CA ALA A 16 -14.76 -16.34 7.68
C ALA A 16 -14.04 -15.02 7.33
N ALA A 17 -13.98 -14.66 6.05
CA ALA A 17 -13.37 -13.42 5.57
C ALA A 17 -14.01 -12.18 6.20
N ARG A 18 -15.35 -12.15 6.33
CA ARG A 18 -16.06 -11.05 7.02
C ARG A 18 -15.72 -10.95 8.51
N ARG A 19 -15.50 -12.09 9.19
CA ARG A 19 -15.09 -12.09 10.60
C ARG A 19 -13.68 -11.57 10.79
N GLU A 20 -12.76 -11.98 9.91
CA GLU A 20 -11.38 -11.46 9.92
C GLU A 20 -11.34 -9.96 9.61
N LEU A 21 -12.13 -9.51 8.62
CA LEU A 21 -12.26 -8.08 8.32
C LEU A 21 -12.77 -7.29 9.53
N ALA A 22 -13.81 -7.78 10.20
CA ALA A 22 -14.37 -7.14 11.39
C ALA A 22 -13.43 -7.18 12.62
N ALA A 23 -12.50 -8.15 12.68
CA ALA A 23 -11.45 -8.19 13.69
C ALA A 23 -10.34 -7.18 13.36
N ALA A 24 -9.89 -7.14 12.11
CA ALA A 24 -8.92 -6.17 11.62
C ALA A 24 -9.43 -4.73 11.76
N GLU A 25 -10.71 -4.46 11.47
CA GLU A 25 -11.35 -3.16 11.69
C GLU A 25 -11.45 -2.79 13.17
N ARG A 26 -11.66 -3.77 14.06
CA ARG A 26 -11.64 -3.55 15.52
C ARG A 26 -10.24 -3.23 16.02
N GLU A 27 -9.21 -3.91 15.52
CA GLU A 27 -7.81 -3.62 15.82
C GLU A 27 -7.37 -2.26 15.24
N LEU A 28 -7.88 -1.89 14.07
CA LEU A 28 -7.66 -0.59 13.46
C LEU A 28 -8.34 0.53 14.27
N ARG A 29 -9.59 0.32 14.71
CA ARG A 29 -10.31 1.22 15.63
C ARG A 29 -9.67 1.29 17.02
N ALA A 30 -9.03 0.22 17.47
CA ALA A 30 -8.25 0.20 18.70
C ALA A 30 -7.02 1.12 18.63
N ASN A 31 -6.66 1.61 17.43
CA ASN A 31 -5.80 2.77 17.21
C ASN A 31 -4.52 2.73 18.05
N THR A 32 -3.93 1.53 18.11
CA THR A 32 -2.74 1.28 18.90
C THR A 32 -1.62 2.19 18.41
N GLU A 33 -0.80 2.66 19.33
CA GLU A 33 0.33 3.53 19.01
C GLU A 33 1.24 2.92 17.93
N ALA A 34 1.32 1.58 17.87
CA ALA A 34 1.98 0.83 16.82
C ALA A 34 1.32 1.01 15.43
N ALA A 35 -0.01 0.98 15.33
CA ALA A 35 -0.72 1.22 14.06
C ALA A 35 -0.57 2.67 13.60
N ARG A 36 -0.65 3.64 14.52
CA ARG A 36 -0.38 5.06 14.22
C ARG A 36 1.04 5.28 13.73
N THR A 37 2.01 4.61 14.37
CA THR A 37 3.43 4.69 13.97
C THR A 37 3.67 4.08 12.60
N ARG A 38 3.04 2.92 12.29
CA ARG A 38 3.12 2.32 10.95
C ARG A 38 2.46 3.20 9.90
N TYR A 39 1.31 3.80 10.21
CA TYR A 39 0.63 4.72 9.31
C TYR A 39 1.46 5.98 9.04
N ALA A 40 2.03 6.59 10.08
CA ALA A 40 2.94 7.74 9.93
C ALA A 40 4.19 7.39 9.10
N ARG A 41 4.77 6.21 9.33
CA ARG A 41 5.89 5.70 8.53
C ARG A 41 5.50 5.50 7.06
N ALA A 42 4.34 4.90 6.80
CA ALA A 42 3.85 4.67 5.44
C ALA A 42 3.61 6.00 4.68
N LEU A 43 3.03 7.01 5.35
CA LEU A 43 2.88 8.35 4.77
C LEU A 43 4.23 9.01 4.46
N HIS A 44 5.21 8.86 5.36
CA HIS A 44 6.54 9.41 5.12
C HIS A 44 7.26 8.72 3.95
N GLU A 45 7.15 7.40 3.85
CA GLU A 45 7.72 6.64 2.73
C GLU A 45 7.04 6.99 1.39
N ALA A 46 5.73 7.25 1.39
CA ALA A 46 4.99 7.71 0.21
C ALA A 46 5.45 9.11 -0.25
N ASP A 47 5.59 10.09 0.65
CA ASP A 47 6.12 11.43 0.31
C ASP A 47 7.54 11.35 -0.27
N LEU A 48 8.40 10.48 0.28
CA LEU A 48 9.74 10.25 -0.28
C LEU A 48 9.69 9.65 -1.69
N ALA A 49 8.79 8.69 -1.93
CA ALA A 49 8.61 8.08 -3.24
C ALA A 49 8.08 9.10 -4.26
N GLU A 50 7.11 9.93 -3.89
CA GLU A 50 6.60 11.02 -4.75
C GLU A 50 7.68 12.03 -5.10
N ARG A 51 8.49 12.45 -4.12
CA ARG A 51 9.62 13.36 -4.37
C ARG A 51 10.68 12.73 -5.26
N ARG A 52 10.94 11.43 -5.13
CA ARG A 52 11.85 10.70 -6.02
C ARG A 52 11.29 10.63 -7.43
N ALA A 53 10.01 10.28 -7.59
CA ALA A 53 9.34 10.25 -8.88
C ALA A 53 9.31 11.64 -9.54
N ALA A 54 9.06 12.72 -8.78
CA ALA A 54 9.08 14.08 -9.29
C ALA A 54 10.48 14.53 -9.73
N ARG A 55 11.53 14.15 -9.00
CA ARG A 55 12.92 14.38 -9.45
C ARG A 55 13.23 13.59 -10.71
N GLN A 56 12.86 12.31 -10.74
CA GLN A 56 13.07 11.44 -11.88
C GLN A 56 12.32 11.97 -13.11
N ALA A 57 11.06 12.40 -12.98
CA ALA A 57 10.31 13.01 -14.07
C ALA A 57 10.97 14.31 -14.61
N ARG A 58 11.65 15.09 -13.76
CA ARG A 58 12.43 16.26 -14.19
C ARG A 58 13.71 15.87 -14.91
N GLU A 59 14.40 14.83 -14.45
CA GLU A 59 15.63 14.31 -15.07
C GLU A 59 15.35 13.63 -16.42
N TYR A 60 14.27 12.84 -16.52
CA TYR A 60 13.87 12.16 -17.76
C TYR A 60 13.04 13.05 -18.71
N GLY A 61 12.43 14.13 -18.21
CA GLY A 61 11.75 15.15 -19.01
C GLY A 61 12.69 16.16 -19.66
N GLN A 62 13.98 16.17 -19.30
CA GLN A 62 15.00 16.91 -20.03
C GLN A 62 15.79 15.96 -20.96
N PRO A 63 15.56 16.00 -22.28
CA PRO A 63 16.50 15.39 -23.20
C PRO A 63 17.77 16.23 -23.22
N GLY A 64 18.78 15.85 -22.43
CA GLY A 64 20.19 16.07 -22.80
C GLY A 64 20.95 17.26 -22.21
N ILE A 65 20.82 17.61 -20.92
CA ILE A 65 21.76 18.56 -20.30
C ILE A 65 22.12 18.08 -18.88
N GLY A 66 23.26 17.41 -18.69
CA GLY A 66 23.70 17.13 -17.31
C GLY A 66 24.95 16.27 -17.11
N TRP A 67 25.37 15.45 -18.06
CA TRP A 67 26.59 14.63 -17.91
C TRP A 67 27.88 15.38 -18.32
N ARG A 68 27.82 16.70 -18.52
CA ARG A 68 28.98 17.52 -18.91
C ARG A 68 29.24 18.69 -17.97
N LEU A 69 29.49 18.37 -16.69
CA LEU A 69 30.30 19.22 -15.80
C LEU A 69 31.26 18.35 -14.97
N ALA A 70 31.99 17.47 -15.64
CA ALA A 70 33.20 16.84 -15.14
C ALA A 70 34.33 17.10 -16.14
N ALA A 71 34.88 18.31 -16.10
CA ALA A 71 36.20 18.64 -16.63
C ALA A 71 36.70 19.88 -15.86
N VAL A 72 37.34 19.60 -14.72
CA VAL A 72 38.43 20.42 -14.18
C VAL A 72 39.68 20.06 -14.97
#